data_AF-X1V6B8-F1
#
_entry.id   AF-X1V6B8-F1
#
_cell.length_a   1.000
_cell.length_b   1.000
_cell.length_c   1.000
_cell.angle_alpha   90.00
_cell.angle_beta   90.00
_cell.angle_gamma   90.00
#
_symmetry.space_group_name_H-M   'P 1'
#
loop_
_entity.id
_entity.type
_entity.pdbx_description
1 polymer ?
#
loop_
_entity_poly.entity_id
_entity_poly.type
_entity_poly.pdbx_seq_one_letter_code
_entity_poly.pdbx_strand_id
1 'polypeptide(L)'
;VMRNNSYPVKYRKILQNLDLSTLKHYLTDSAVTAKVLIGTGEPVYAVKRERTIFPIGQFWVTLTTPELKYALEHNHIIKIGRAVIYEQANIFKTYVDKFYKLRQEFKTAGVAEYEELCKKMLNSLYGKFGQKADVWEKVGDCPNEPDRVETLFCVGRGGSRQIRYLLGEIFELKGYEECFDSFPAIPAHVAAYARLHLWDLMKQCGYGNYFYCDTDSLVVNGEGLCRLENQLDNLCLGSLKG
;
A
#
# COMPACT_ATOMS: atom_id res chain seq x y z
N VAL A 1 -10.60 0.76 -3.88
CA VAL A 1 -9.83 -0.08 -2.92
C VAL A 1 -10.26 0.11 -1.46
N MET A 2 -9.96 1.24 -0.81
CA MET A 2 -10.17 1.42 0.66
C MET A 2 -11.63 1.26 1.13
N ARG A 3 -12.60 1.78 0.38
CA ARG A 3 -14.00 1.85 0.81
C ARG A 3 -14.71 0.49 0.94
N ASN A 4 -14.40 -0.45 0.05
CA ASN A 4 -15.23 -1.64 -0.18
C ASN A 4 -14.57 -2.94 0.34
N ASN A 5 -13.46 -2.85 1.06
CA ASN A 5 -12.70 -4.01 1.54
C ASN A 5 -12.56 -4.01 3.06
N SER A 6 -12.18 -5.17 3.61
CA SER A 6 -11.84 -5.34 5.02
C SER A 6 -10.33 -5.28 5.24
N TYR A 7 -9.92 -4.73 6.38
CA TYR A 7 -8.53 -4.49 6.73
C TYR A 7 -8.21 -5.03 8.12
N PRO A 8 -6.96 -5.44 8.39
CA PRO A 8 -6.56 -5.89 9.73
C PRO A 8 -6.70 -4.76 10.75
N VAL A 9 -7.33 -5.04 11.89
CA VAL A 9 -7.56 -4.06 12.97
C VAL A 9 -6.95 -4.44 14.30
N LYS A 10 -6.69 -5.73 14.52
CA LYS A 10 -6.14 -6.22 15.80
C LYS A 10 -5.39 -7.52 15.58
N TYR A 11 -4.19 -7.62 16.14
CA TYR A 11 -3.44 -8.89 16.19
C TYR A 11 -4.21 -9.93 17.01
N ARG A 12 -4.36 -11.15 16.46
CA ARG A 12 -4.89 -12.30 17.20
C ARG A 12 -3.79 -13.24 17.63
N LYS A 13 -3.05 -13.78 16.65
CA LYS A 13 -2.02 -14.81 16.88
C LYS A 13 -1.11 -14.99 15.68
N ILE A 14 0.03 -15.60 15.95
CA ILE A 14 0.95 -16.12 14.92
C ILE A 14 0.89 -17.65 14.94
N LEU A 15 0.92 -18.25 13.76
CA LEU A 15 0.89 -19.68 13.57
C LEU A 15 2.06 -20.11 12.67
N GLN A 16 2.69 -21.23 13.03
CA GLN A 16 3.76 -21.86 12.26
C GLN A 16 3.25 -23.18 11.66
N ASN A 17 3.80 -23.58 10.52
CA ASN A 17 3.49 -24.87 9.87
C ASN A 17 1.98 -25.07 9.63
N LEU A 18 1.31 -24.06 9.06
CA LEU A 18 -0.11 -24.16 8.70
C LEU A 18 -0.32 -25.10 7.53
N ASP A 19 -1.41 -25.87 7.57
CA ASP A 19 -1.92 -26.54 6.38
C ASP A 19 -2.83 -25.60 5.55
N LEU A 20 -3.11 -26.01 4.31
CA LEU A 20 -3.94 -25.24 3.38
C LEU A 20 -5.40 -25.12 3.85
N SER A 21 -5.93 -26.14 4.50
CA SER A 21 -7.31 -26.17 5.00
C SER A 21 -7.54 -25.14 6.11
N THR A 22 -6.61 -25.08 7.07
CA THR A 22 -6.61 -24.10 8.15
C THR A 22 -6.42 -22.68 7.61
N LEU A 23 -5.53 -22.50 6.62
CA LEU A 23 -5.38 -21.20 5.96
C LEU A 23 -6.69 -20.74 5.30
N LYS A 24 -7.35 -21.63 4.54
CA LYS A 24 -8.65 -21.36 3.91
C LYS A 24 -9.69 -20.96 4.94
N HIS A 25 -9.74 -21.65 6.09
CA HIS A 25 -10.66 -21.34 7.17
C HIS A 25 -10.46 -19.90 7.68
N TYR A 26 -9.23 -19.51 8.02
CA TYR A 26 -8.96 -18.14 8.50
C TYR A 26 -9.24 -17.05 7.47
N LEU A 27 -9.06 -17.32 6.17
CA LEU A 27 -9.31 -16.33 5.12
C LEU A 27 -10.82 -16.02 4.92
N THR A 28 -11.72 -16.80 5.53
CA THR A 28 -13.16 -16.54 5.48
C THR A 28 -13.56 -15.33 6.33
N ASP A 29 -13.05 -15.24 7.57
CA ASP A 29 -13.52 -14.29 8.57
C ASP A 29 -12.41 -13.38 9.14
N SER A 30 -11.14 -13.69 8.88
CA SER A 30 -9.98 -12.99 9.44
C SER A 30 -9.08 -12.42 8.35
N ALA A 31 -8.31 -11.39 8.69
CA ALA A 31 -7.21 -10.92 7.84
C ALA A 31 -5.95 -11.74 8.14
N VAL A 32 -5.22 -12.13 7.10
CA VAL A 32 -4.04 -12.98 7.20
C VAL A 32 -2.87 -12.35 6.46
N THR A 33 -1.68 -12.44 7.05
CA THR A 33 -0.41 -12.17 6.36
C THR A 33 0.48 -13.38 6.52
N ALA A 34 0.88 -14.02 5.42
CA ALA A 34 1.61 -15.27 5.47
C ALA A 34 2.83 -15.27 4.56
N LYS A 35 3.93 -15.84 5.05
CA LYS A 35 5.09 -16.17 4.24
C LYS A 35 4.84 -17.54 3.58
N VAL A 36 4.73 -17.56 2.27
CA VAL A 36 4.38 -18.73 1.47
C VAL A 36 5.41 -18.94 0.36
N LEU A 37 5.64 -20.20 0.02
CA LEU A 37 6.28 -20.60 -1.22
C LEU A 37 5.19 -20.72 -2.26
N ILE A 38 5.29 -19.93 -3.31
CA ILE A 38 4.36 -19.98 -4.43
C ILE A 38 5.04 -20.52 -5.68
N GLY A 39 4.26 -21.15 -6.54
CA GLY A 39 4.58 -21.46 -7.93
C GLY A 39 3.54 -20.81 -8.83
N THR A 40 3.96 -19.87 -9.67
CA THR A 40 3.04 -19.12 -10.55
C THR A 40 3.60 -19.01 -11.96
N GLY A 41 2.73 -19.15 -12.96
CA GLY A 41 3.03 -18.78 -14.34
C GLY A 41 2.75 -17.30 -14.63
N GLU A 42 2.12 -16.60 -13.68
CA GLU A 42 1.63 -15.23 -13.84
C GLU A 42 2.48 -14.23 -13.03
N PRO A 43 2.83 -13.05 -13.60
CA PRO A 43 3.56 -11.99 -12.93
C PRO A 43 2.66 -11.14 -12.00
N VAL A 44 1.98 -11.79 -11.05
CA VAL A 44 0.96 -11.15 -10.19
C VAL A 44 1.49 -10.72 -8.81
N TYR A 45 2.48 -11.44 -8.25
CA TYR A 45 2.96 -11.19 -6.89
C TYR A 45 4.19 -10.29 -6.89
N ALA A 46 4.07 -9.15 -6.22
CA ALA A 46 5.17 -8.21 -6.09
C ALA A 46 6.22 -8.69 -5.08
N VAL A 47 7.49 -8.71 -5.49
CA VAL A 47 8.64 -9.01 -4.62
C VAL A 47 9.58 -7.82 -4.61
N LYS A 48 9.90 -7.30 -3.42
CA LYS A 48 10.88 -6.22 -3.27
C LYS A 48 12.30 -6.79 -3.25
N ARG A 49 13.11 -6.41 -4.24
CA ARG A 49 14.58 -6.54 -4.26
C ARG A 49 15.17 -5.12 -4.30
N GLU A 50 16.24 -4.88 -5.05
CA GLU A 50 16.69 -3.51 -5.36
C GLU A 50 15.55 -2.68 -5.98
N ARG A 51 14.81 -3.31 -6.90
CA ARG A 51 13.55 -2.81 -7.45
C ARG A 51 12.40 -3.77 -7.13
N THR A 52 11.17 -3.28 -7.24
CA THR A 52 9.99 -4.15 -7.17
C THR A 52 9.89 -4.93 -8.47
N ILE A 53 9.86 -6.25 -8.36
CA ILE A 53 9.76 -7.17 -9.51
C ILE A 53 8.54 -8.09 -9.35
N PHE A 54 8.05 -8.63 -10.46
CA PHE A 54 6.93 -9.58 -10.49
C PHE A 54 7.41 -10.90 -11.11
N PRO A 55 8.14 -11.73 -10.34
CA PRO A 55 8.76 -12.93 -10.89
C PRO A 55 7.72 -14.03 -11.18
N ILE A 56 8.03 -14.87 -12.16
CA ILE A 56 7.33 -16.12 -12.46
C ILE A 56 8.19 -17.32 -12.02
N GLY A 57 7.57 -18.47 -11.81
CA GLY A 57 8.20 -19.68 -11.28
C GLY A 57 7.99 -19.84 -9.78
N GLN A 58 8.96 -20.43 -9.08
CA GLN A 58 8.87 -20.76 -7.66
C GLN A 58 9.70 -19.83 -6.79
N PHE A 59 9.08 -19.20 -5.80
CA PHE A 59 9.78 -18.30 -4.88
C PHE A 59 9.02 -18.08 -3.57
N TRP A 60 9.78 -17.73 -2.53
CA TRP A 60 9.23 -17.32 -1.24
C TRP A 60 8.80 -15.85 -1.27
N VAL A 61 7.59 -15.58 -0.81
CA VAL A 61 7.04 -14.22 -0.70
C VAL A 61 6.12 -14.11 0.51
N THR A 62 5.96 -12.91 1.05
CA THR A 62 4.96 -12.61 2.09
C THR A 62 3.75 -12.00 1.41
N LEU A 63 2.60 -12.69 1.51
CA LEU A 63 1.34 -12.26 0.91
C LEU A 63 0.34 -11.86 1.98
N THR A 64 -0.54 -10.93 1.62
CA THR A 64 -1.69 -10.52 2.45
C THR A 64 -2.98 -11.22 2.02
N THR A 65 -4.06 -11.03 2.79
CA THR A 65 -5.36 -11.68 2.56
C THR A 65 -5.81 -11.74 1.09
N PRO A 66 -5.85 -10.63 0.32
CA PRO A 66 -6.33 -10.72 -1.06
C PRO A 66 -5.39 -11.49 -1.98
N GLU A 67 -4.07 -11.38 -1.80
CA GLU A 67 -3.08 -12.14 -2.58
C GLU A 67 -3.10 -13.63 -2.21
N LEU A 68 -3.34 -13.97 -0.94
CA LEU A 68 -3.50 -15.35 -0.50
C LEU A 68 -4.78 -15.97 -1.06
N LYS A 69 -5.89 -15.21 -1.14
CA LYS A 69 -7.12 -15.65 -1.80
C LYS A 69 -6.88 -15.93 -3.29
N TYR A 70 -6.26 -14.98 -4.00
CA TYR A 70 -5.87 -15.16 -5.40
C TYR A 70 -4.99 -16.41 -5.58
N ALA A 71 -3.98 -16.59 -4.72
CA ALA A 71 -3.08 -17.73 -4.78
C ALA A 71 -3.77 -19.07 -4.53
N LEU A 72 -4.79 -19.11 -3.67
CA LEU A 72 -5.58 -20.31 -3.43
C LEU A 72 -6.50 -20.65 -4.59
N GLU A 73 -7.15 -19.64 -5.17
CA GLU A 73 -8.04 -19.80 -6.33
C GLU A 73 -7.31 -20.37 -7.55
N HIS A 74 -6.05 -19.98 -7.74
CA HIS A 74 -5.21 -20.42 -8.86
C HIS A 74 -4.26 -21.57 -8.51
N ASN A 75 -4.39 -22.18 -7.32
CA ASN A 75 -3.53 -23.26 -6.82
C ASN A 75 -2.02 -22.93 -6.85
N HIS A 76 -1.67 -21.66 -6.62
CA HIS A 76 -0.28 -21.18 -6.63
C HIS A 76 0.49 -21.49 -5.34
N ILE A 77 -0.18 -21.83 -4.22
CA ILE A 77 0.50 -22.07 -2.93
C ILE A 77 1.09 -23.48 -2.88
N ILE A 78 2.42 -23.57 -2.79
CA ILE A 78 3.16 -24.84 -2.65
C ILE A 78 3.39 -25.17 -1.18
N LYS A 79 3.83 -24.19 -0.38
CA LYS A 79 4.14 -24.38 1.05
C LYS A 79 3.80 -23.14 1.86
N ILE A 80 3.32 -23.34 3.08
CA ILE A 80 3.07 -22.26 4.04
C ILE A 80 4.17 -22.31 5.11
N GLY A 81 4.83 -21.18 5.36
CA GLY A 81 5.86 -21.06 6.40
C GLY A 81 5.26 -20.61 7.74
N ARG A 82 4.94 -19.32 7.82
CA ARG A 82 4.31 -18.70 9.00
C ARG A 82 3.18 -17.79 8.55
N ALA A 83 2.13 -17.68 9.38
CA ALA A 83 1.00 -16.80 9.15
C ALA A 83 0.70 -15.99 10.42
N VAL A 84 0.38 -14.72 10.23
CA VAL A 84 -0.14 -13.83 11.27
C VAL A 84 -1.61 -13.59 10.99
N ILE A 85 -2.44 -13.81 12.00
CA ILE A 85 -3.90 -13.69 11.93
C ILE A 85 -4.33 -12.42 12.67
N TYR A 86 -5.22 -11.68 12.04
CA TYR A 86 -5.78 -10.43 12.54
C TYR A 86 -7.31 -10.48 12.51
N GLU A 87 -7.94 -9.77 13.44
CA GLU A 87 -9.32 -9.31 13.25
C GLU A 87 -9.37 -8.39 12.05
N GLN A 88 -10.49 -8.41 11.32
CA GLN A 88 -10.68 -7.51 10.19
C GLN A 88 -11.99 -6.74 10.28
N ALA A 89 -11.97 -5.51 9.80
CA ALA A 89 -13.16 -4.68 9.64
C ALA A 89 -13.01 -3.72 8.46
N ASN A 90 -14.12 -3.21 7.96
CA ASN A 90 -14.11 -2.13 6.97
C ASN A 90 -13.94 -0.77 7.67
N ILE A 91 -12.70 -0.45 8.02
CA ILE A 91 -12.35 0.75 8.79
C ILE A 91 -12.34 2.05 7.98
N PHE A 92 -12.30 1.96 6.65
CA PHE A 92 -12.17 3.13 5.79
C PHE A 92 -13.46 3.60 5.16
N LYS A 93 -14.55 2.81 5.20
CA LYS A 93 -15.81 3.16 4.54
C LYS A 93 -16.33 4.55 4.92
N THR A 94 -16.52 4.79 6.22
CA THR A 94 -17.07 6.06 6.74
C THR A 94 -16.14 7.24 6.41
N TYR A 95 -14.83 7.05 6.52
CA TYR A 95 -13.83 8.06 6.17
C TYR A 95 -13.90 8.41 4.67
N VAL A 96 -13.86 7.40 3.80
CA VAL A 96 -13.89 7.59 2.35
C VAL A 96 -15.21 8.21 1.91
N ASP A 97 -16.34 7.74 2.42
CA ASP A 97 -17.67 8.30 2.12
C ASP A 97 -17.74 9.79 2.47
N LYS A 98 -17.24 10.16 3.66
CA LYS A 98 -17.22 11.57 4.12
C LYS A 98 -16.36 12.46 3.23
N PHE A 99 -15.09 12.08 3.01
CA PHE A 99 -14.17 12.91 2.24
C PHE A 99 -14.49 12.92 0.74
N TYR A 100 -15.08 11.84 0.20
CA TYR A 100 -15.58 11.82 -1.16
C TYR A 100 -16.75 12.80 -1.33
N LYS A 101 -17.72 12.79 -0.40
CA LYS A 101 -18.83 13.74 -0.41
C LYS A 101 -18.35 15.19 -0.35
N LEU A 102 -17.48 15.51 0.61
CA LEU A 102 -16.88 16.85 0.73
C LEU A 102 -16.16 17.27 -0.55
N ARG A 103 -15.40 16.35 -1.16
CA ARG A 103 -14.72 16.64 -2.44
C ARG A 103 -15.71 17.03 -3.54
N GLN A 104 -16.84 16.33 -3.67
CA GLN A 104 -17.85 16.68 -4.67
C GLN A 104 -18.51 18.04 -4.37
N GLU A 105 -18.79 18.34 -3.10
CA GLU A 105 -19.34 19.63 -2.68
C GLU A 105 -18.38 20.80 -3.04
N PHE A 106 -17.08 20.66 -2.74
CA PHE A 106 -16.09 21.68 -3.10
C PHE A 106 -15.89 21.82 -4.60
N LYS A 107 -15.98 20.71 -5.34
CA LYS A 107 -15.94 20.73 -6.81
C LYS A 107 -17.13 21.49 -7.39
N THR A 108 -18.35 21.26 -6.89
CA THR A 108 -19.54 22.01 -7.32
C THR A 108 -19.48 23.48 -6.92
N ALA A 109 -18.89 23.80 -5.76
CA ALA A 109 -18.69 25.16 -5.30
C ALA A 109 -17.54 25.91 -6.01
N GLY A 110 -16.75 25.23 -6.84
CA GLY A 110 -15.63 25.83 -7.58
C GLY A 110 -14.41 26.16 -6.72
N VAL A 111 -14.23 25.52 -5.55
CA VAL A 111 -13.11 25.79 -4.65
C VAL A 111 -12.03 24.72 -4.79
N ALA A 112 -11.12 24.95 -5.73
CA ALA A 112 -10.11 23.97 -6.16
C ALA A 112 -9.15 23.54 -5.04
N GLU A 113 -8.79 24.45 -4.14
CA GLU A 113 -7.86 24.19 -3.04
C GLU A 113 -8.41 23.13 -2.08
N TYR A 114 -9.70 23.21 -1.74
CA TYR A 114 -10.35 22.24 -0.87
C TYR A 114 -10.66 20.92 -1.57
N GLU A 115 -10.90 20.93 -2.90
CA GLU A 115 -10.98 19.69 -3.67
C GLU A 115 -9.66 18.91 -3.57
N GLU A 116 -8.53 19.59 -3.82
CA GLU A 116 -7.20 18.99 -3.76
C GLU A 116 -6.82 18.56 -2.34
N LEU A 117 -7.21 19.32 -1.32
CA LEU A 117 -7.04 18.90 0.08
C LEU A 117 -7.80 17.61 0.37
N CYS A 118 -9.07 17.51 -0.03
CA CYS A 118 -9.87 16.30 0.18
C CYS A 118 -9.27 15.09 -0.55
N LYS A 119 -8.78 15.29 -1.78
CA LYS A 119 -8.08 14.26 -2.55
C LYS A 119 -6.80 13.78 -1.85
N LYS A 120 -5.99 14.71 -1.33
CA LYS A 120 -4.78 14.37 -0.55
C LYS A 120 -5.14 13.59 0.72
N MET A 121 -6.20 13.97 1.42
CA MET A 121 -6.68 13.25 2.61
C MET A 121 -7.14 11.83 2.28
N LEU A 122 -7.81 11.61 1.15
CA LEU A 122 -8.20 10.28 0.68
C LEU A 122 -6.99 9.39 0.37
N ASN A 123 -5.95 9.95 -0.27
CA ASN A 123 -4.81 9.19 -0.74
C ASN A 123 -3.72 8.95 0.33
N SER A 124 -3.60 9.82 1.33
CA SER A 124 -2.50 9.78 2.30
C SER A 124 -2.79 8.99 3.57
N LEU A 125 -4.06 8.80 3.93
CA LEU A 125 -4.43 8.22 5.23
C LEU A 125 -3.80 6.84 5.46
N TYR A 126 -3.90 5.92 4.49
CA TYR A 126 -3.40 4.57 4.70
C TYR A 126 -1.87 4.53 4.88
N GLY A 127 -1.15 5.48 4.27
CA GLY A 127 0.30 5.60 4.40
C GLY A 127 0.75 5.95 5.81
N LYS A 128 -0.10 6.64 6.59
CA LYS A 128 0.20 6.97 8.00
C LYS A 128 0.34 5.73 8.88
N PHE A 129 -0.42 4.67 8.61
CA PHE A 129 -0.29 3.40 9.34
C PHE A 129 1.03 2.66 9.04
N GLY A 130 1.75 3.03 7.99
CA GLY A 130 3.07 2.48 7.66
C GLY A 130 4.21 3.45 7.91
N GLN A 131 3.95 4.59 8.55
CA GLN A 131 4.95 5.61 8.78
C GLN A 131 5.97 5.12 9.82
N LYS A 132 7.26 5.28 9.50
CA LYS A 132 8.35 5.10 10.46
C LYS A 132 8.50 6.34 11.33
N ALA A 133 8.85 6.15 12.59
CA ALA A 133 9.21 7.26 13.47
C ALA A 133 10.67 7.63 13.21
N ASP A 134 10.92 8.93 13.05
CA ASP A 134 12.28 9.43 12.96
C ASP A 134 12.92 9.45 14.35
N VAL A 135 14.11 8.87 14.48
CA VAL A 135 14.88 8.93 15.71
C VAL A 135 15.82 10.13 15.64
N TRP A 136 15.45 11.19 16.36
CA TRP A 136 16.22 12.42 16.48
C TRP A 136 16.95 12.43 17.82
N GLU A 137 18.27 12.54 17.79
CA GLU A 137 19.08 12.75 19.00
C GLU A 137 19.49 14.21 19.10
N LYS A 138 19.31 14.81 20.28
CA LYS A 138 19.78 16.16 20.55
C LYS A 138 21.30 16.18 20.50
N VAL A 139 21.86 17.06 19.67
CA VAL A 139 23.31 17.25 19.53
C VAL A 139 23.81 18.56 20.16
N GLY A 140 22.90 19.47 20.53
CA GLY A 140 23.25 20.72 21.21
C GLY A 140 22.11 21.73 21.30
N ASP A 141 22.44 22.91 21.82
CA ASP A 141 21.55 24.07 21.94
C ASP A 141 21.96 25.14 20.92
N CYS A 142 20.98 25.77 20.29
CA CYS A 142 21.13 26.82 19.28
C CYS A 142 19.97 27.85 19.35
N PRO A 143 19.81 28.59 20.47
CA PRO A 143 18.62 29.39 20.77
C PRO A 143 18.30 30.54 19.80
N ASN A 144 19.25 30.93 18.94
CA ASN A 144 19.10 32.03 17.98
C ASN A 144 19.00 31.57 16.53
N GLU A 145 18.92 30.26 16.29
CA GLU A 145 18.82 29.68 14.96
C GLU A 145 17.35 29.49 14.56
N PRO A 146 16.95 29.85 13.33
CA PRO A 146 15.60 29.58 12.86
C PRO A 146 15.35 28.08 12.66
N ASP A 147 14.11 27.67 12.92
CA ASP A 147 13.64 26.30 12.69
C ASP A 147 13.82 25.89 11.22
N ARG A 148 14.56 24.81 10.99
CA ARG A 148 14.84 24.28 9.64
C ARG A 148 15.38 22.85 9.68
N VAL A 149 15.36 22.19 8.53
CA VAL A 149 16.01 20.89 8.33
C VAL A 149 17.08 21.05 7.26
N GLU A 150 18.30 20.61 7.54
CA GLU A 150 19.42 20.63 6.60
C GLU A 150 19.86 19.21 6.28
N THR A 151 20.17 18.97 5.00
CA THR A 151 20.78 17.71 4.55
C THR A 151 22.27 17.96 4.30
N LEU A 152 23.13 17.28 5.07
CA LEU A 152 24.57 17.42 5.03
C LEU A 152 25.19 16.28 4.20
N PHE A 153 25.97 16.61 3.19
CA PHE A 153 26.73 15.63 2.40
C PHE A 153 28.12 15.45 3.02
N CYS A 154 28.45 14.23 3.45
CA CYS A 154 29.72 13.96 4.10
C CYS A 154 30.81 13.71 3.04
N VAL A 155 31.80 14.59 2.92
CA VAL A 155 32.95 14.38 2.02
C VAL A 155 33.76 13.16 2.50
N GLY A 156 33.99 12.18 1.63
CA GLY A 156 34.80 10.98 1.93
C GLY A 156 34.05 9.82 2.61
N ARG A 157 32.76 9.95 2.91
CA ARG A 157 31.86 8.82 3.27
C ARG A 157 30.65 8.82 2.34
N GLY A 158 30.28 7.67 1.79
CA GLY A 158 29.03 7.54 1.06
C GLY A 158 27.84 7.80 2.00
N GLY A 159 27.01 8.80 1.68
CA GLY A 159 25.77 9.09 2.38
C GLY A 159 25.53 10.56 2.69
N SER A 160 24.28 10.90 3.01
CA SER A 160 23.87 12.18 3.57
C SER A 160 23.43 11.99 5.02
N ARG A 161 23.58 13.05 5.82
CA ARG A 161 23.02 13.17 7.17
C ARG A 161 21.93 14.23 7.17
N GLN A 162 21.02 14.19 8.13
CA GLN A 162 20.06 15.25 8.34
C GLN A 162 20.20 15.81 9.76
N ILE A 163 20.18 17.14 9.84
CA ILE A 163 20.06 17.86 11.11
C ILE A 163 18.81 18.72 11.08
N ARG A 164 18.22 18.92 12.26
CA ARG A 164 17.04 19.76 12.45
C ARG A 164 17.31 20.74 13.56
N TYR A 165 17.07 22.01 13.27
CA TYR A 165 16.97 23.09 14.24
C TYR A 165 15.50 23.21 14.59
N LEU A 166 15.17 23.10 15.87
CA LEU A 166 13.80 23.19 16.33
C LEU A 166 13.78 23.73 17.77
N LEU A 167 13.05 24.82 17.99
CA LEU A 167 12.84 25.41 19.32
C LEU A 167 14.15 25.78 20.04
N GLY A 168 15.14 26.25 19.29
CA GLY A 168 16.44 26.62 19.85
C GLY A 168 17.33 25.45 20.24
N GLU A 169 17.02 24.23 19.78
CA GLU A 169 17.82 23.03 19.94
C GLU A 169 18.17 22.44 18.56
N ILE A 170 19.31 21.75 18.48
CA ILE A 170 19.74 21.05 17.27
C ILE A 170 19.69 19.53 17.50
N PHE A 171 19.14 18.83 16.53
CA PHE A 171 18.99 17.38 16.53
C PHE A 171 19.63 16.77 15.28
N GLU A 172 20.19 15.57 15.39
CA GLU A 172 20.66 14.76 14.26
C GLU A 172 19.75 13.54 14.08
N LEU A 173 19.38 13.26 12.82
CA LEU A 173 18.64 12.06 12.46
C LEU A 173 19.57 10.85 12.55
N LYS A 174 19.34 9.96 13.52
CA LYS A 174 20.13 8.74 13.71
C LYS A 174 19.57 7.53 12.96
N GLY A 175 18.28 7.55 12.66
CA GLY A 175 17.65 6.45 11.95
C GLY A 175 16.14 6.52 12.01
N TYR A 176 15.54 5.36 11.77
CA TYR A 176 14.10 5.20 11.71
C TYR A 176 13.70 3.97 12.51
N GLU A 177 12.71 4.13 13.37
CA GLU A 177 12.10 3.05 14.16
C GLU A 177 10.64 2.84 13.75
N GLU A 178 10.03 1.76 14.23
CA GLU A 178 8.58 1.58 14.09
C GLU A 178 7.87 2.62 14.96
N CYS A 179 6.93 3.36 14.37
CA CYS A 179 6.13 4.29 15.16
C CYS A 179 5.21 3.50 16.10
N PHE A 180 4.97 4.04 17.31
CA PHE A 180 4.11 3.41 18.31
C PHE A 180 2.71 3.06 17.76
N ASP A 181 2.14 3.96 16.96
CA ASP A 181 0.83 3.78 16.31
C ASP A 181 0.91 3.16 14.91
N SER A 182 2.08 2.65 14.49
CA SER A 182 2.19 1.98 13.19
C SER A 182 1.50 0.63 13.19
N PHE A 183 0.74 0.37 12.13
CA PHE A 183 0.15 -0.94 11.85
C PHE A 183 0.42 -1.30 10.39
N PRO A 184 1.63 -1.78 10.05
CA PRO A 184 2.07 -2.02 8.67
C PRO A 184 1.20 -3.01 7.88
N ALA A 185 0.44 -3.87 8.56
CA ALA A 185 -0.47 -4.79 7.90
C ALA A 185 -1.59 -4.05 7.13
N ILE A 186 -2.06 -2.90 7.60
CA ILE A 186 -3.09 -2.09 6.93
C ILE A 186 -2.62 -1.62 5.55
N PRO A 187 -1.51 -0.84 5.43
CA PRO A 187 -1.04 -0.37 4.13
C PRO A 187 -0.61 -1.53 3.22
N ALA A 188 -0.09 -2.63 3.77
CA ALA A 188 0.22 -3.82 2.99
C ALA A 188 -1.05 -4.40 2.31
N HIS A 189 -2.17 -4.50 3.02
CA HIS A 189 -3.45 -4.95 2.45
C HIS A 189 -4.00 -3.95 1.43
N VAL A 190 -3.95 -2.64 1.70
CA VAL A 190 -4.38 -1.60 0.74
C VAL A 190 -3.60 -1.74 -0.57
N ALA A 191 -2.27 -1.84 -0.51
CA ALA A 191 -1.43 -1.97 -1.68
C ALA A 191 -1.69 -3.29 -2.43
N ALA A 192 -1.95 -4.39 -1.73
CA ALA A 192 -2.27 -5.68 -2.34
C ALA A 192 -3.62 -5.67 -3.07
N TYR A 193 -4.66 -5.09 -2.47
CA TYR A 193 -5.94 -4.89 -3.15
C TYR A 193 -5.79 -4.02 -4.40
N ALA A 194 -4.99 -2.96 -4.35
CA ALA A 194 -4.73 -2.11 -5.51
C ALA A 194 -4.01 -2.87 -6.63
N ARG A 195 -2.95 -3.61 -6.30
CA ARG A 195 -2.20 -4.42 -7.28
C ARG A 195 -3.07 -5.48 -7.94
N LEU A 196 -3.90 -6.19 -7.19
CA LEU A 196 -4.77 -7.23 -7.74
C LEU A 196 -5.89 -6.64 -8.60
N HIS A 197 -6.41 -5.47 -8.24
CA HIS A 197 -7.36 -4.77 -9.09
C HIS A 197 -6.72 -4.36 -10.42
N LEU A 198 -5.52 -3.80 -10.38
CA LEU A 198 -4.76 -3.47 -11.59
C LEU A 198 -4.45 -4.72 -12.43
N TRP A 199 -4.06 -5.81 -11.79
CA TRP A 199 -3.83 -7.09 -12.45
C TRP A 199 -5.09 -7.62 -13.16
N ASP A 200 -6.26 -7.50 -12.53
CA ASP A 200 -7.53 -7.87 -13.14
C ASP A 200 -7.83 -7.05 -14.40
N LEU A 201 -7.59 -5.73 -14.35
CA LEU A 201 -7.71 -4.86 -15.53
C LEU A 201 -6.73 -5.27 -16.65
N MET A 202 -5.49 -5.60 -16.30
CA MET A 202 -4.49 -6.09 -17.28
C MET A 202 -4.94 -7.41 -17.93
N LYS A 203 -5.54 -8.32 -17.16
CA LYS A 203 -6.12 -9.56 -17.69
C LYS A 203 -7.29 -9.27 -18.64
N GLN A 204 -8.16 -8.31 -18.31
CA GLN A 204 -9.27 -7.89 -19.16
C GLN A 204 -8.80 -7.25 -20.48
N CYS A 205 -7.76 -6.40 -20.46
CA CYS A 205 -7.15 -5.85 -21.67
C CYS A 205 -6.62 -6.95 -22.60
N GLY A 206 -6.14 -8.05 -22.01
CA GLY A 206 -5.45 -9.12 -22.70
C GLY A 206 -3.98 -8.82 -22.95
N TYR A 207 -3.18 -9.88 -23.03
CA TYR A 207 -1.75 -9.79 -23.23
C TYR A 207 -1.41 -9.09 -24.56
N GLY A 208 -0.44 -8.17 -24.52
CA GLY A 208 -0.02 -7.38 -25.68
C GLY A 208 -0.78 -6.07 -25.90
N ASN A 209 -1.86 -5.83 -25.14
CA ASN A 209 -2.67 -4.61 -25.28
C ASN A 209 -2.40 -3.54 -24.21
N TYR A 210 -1.48 -3.80 -23.28
CA TYR A 210 -1.02 -2.83 -22.28
C TYR A 210 0.50 -2.64 -22.39
N PHE A 211 0.95 -1.40 -22.19
CA PHE A 211 2.36 -1.01 -22.37
C PHE A 211 3.04 -0.56 -21.08
N TYR A 212 2.28 0.07 -20.19
CA TYR A 212 2.81 0.65 -18.97
C TYR A 212 1.75 0.69 -17.87
N CYS A 213 2.17 0.59 -16.61
CA CYS A 213 1.30 0.77 -15.47
C CYS A 213 2.02 1.54 -14.37
N ASP A 214 1.31 2.45 -13.70
CA ASP A 214 1.81 3.16 -12.52
C ASP A 214 0.68 3.34 -11.51
N THR A 215 0.80 2.65 -10.38
CA THR A 215 -0.05 2.71 -9.18
C THR A 215 -1.53 2.42 -9.43
N ASP A 216 -2.24 3.33 -10.09
CA ASP A 216 -3.66 3.30 -10.42
C ASP A 216 -3.95 3.66 -11.89
N SER A 217 -2.91 3.72 -12.73
CA SER A 217 -3.00 4.00 -14.17
C SER A 217 -2.50 2.83 -15.01
N LEU A 218 -3.13 2.64 -16.18
CA LEU A 218 -2.77 1.62 -17.16
C LEU A 218 -2.78 2.24 -18.56
N VAL A 219 -1.67 2.15 -19.27
CA VAL A 219 -1.53 2.64 -20.65
C VAL A 219 -1.78 1.48 -21.60
N VAL A 220 -2.78 1.62 -22.46
CA VAL A 220 -3.27 0.56 -23.37
C VAL A 220 -3.37 1.04 -24.81
N ASN A 221 -3.43 0.11 -25.75
CA ASN A 221 -3.81 0.41 -27.15
C ASN A 221 -5.34 0.53 -27.30
N GLY A 222 -5.81 0.87 -28.50
CA GLY A 222 -7.25 1.00 -28.78
C GLY A 222 -8.06 -0.27 -28.51
N GLU A 223 -7.50 -1.44 -28.80
CA GLU A 223 -8.16 -2.72 -28.53
C GLU A 223 -8.31 -3.00 -27.02
N GLY A 224 -7.27 -2.71 -26.25
CA GLY A 224 -7.29 -2.78 -24.79
C GLY A 224 -8.29 -1.80 -24.17
N LEU A 225 -8.43 -0.61 -24.76
CA LEU A 225 -9.42 0.38 -24.33
C LEU A 225 -10.86 -0.11 -24.59
N CYS A 226 -11.15 -0.64 -25.79
CA CYS A 226 -12.45 -1.24 -26.10
C CYS A 226 -12.83 -2.35 -25.11
N ARG A 227 -11.87 -3.18 -24.70
CA ARG A 227 -12.10 -4.25 -23.71
C ARG A 227 -12.39 -3.73 -22.31
N LEU A 228 -11.95 -2.51 -21.99
CA LEU A 228 -12.15 -1.86 -20.70
C LEU A 228 -13.35 -0.91 -20.66
N GLU A 229 -14.12 -0.76 -21.74
CA GLU A 229 -15.24 0.20 -21.82
C GLU A 229 -16.23 0.08 -20.66
N ASN A 230 -16.53 -1.15 -20.23
CA ASN A 230 -17.45 -1.41 -19.11
C ASN A 230 -16.91 -0.98 -17.74
N GLN A 231 -15.61 -0.67 -17.64
CA GLN A 231 -14.95 -0.19 -16.42
C GLN A 231 -14.75 1.33 -16.42
N LEU A 232 -15.07 2.01 -17.54
CA LEU A 232 -14.94 3.47 -17.68
C LEU A 232 -16.14 4.17 -17.06
N ASP A 233 -15.93 4.93 -15.99
CA ASP A 233 -16.93 5.83 -15.42
C ASP A 233 -16.25 7.02 -14.74
N ASN A 234 -16.59 8.23 -15.20
CA ASN A 234 -15.99 9.48 -14.73
C ASN A 234 -16.53 9.95 -13.37
N LEU A 235 -17.65 9.39 -12.91
CA LEU A 235 -18.40 9.79 -11.72
C LEU A 235 -18.34 8.74 -10.60
N CYS A 236 -18.20 7.46 -10.94
CA CYS A 236 -18.14 6.38 -9.96
C CYS A 236 -16.78 6.29 -9.27
N LEU A 237 -16.80 6.13 -7.94
CA LEU A 237 -15.59 6.03 -7.14
C LEU A 237 -14.91 4.67 -7.36
N GLY A 238 -13.71 4.71 -7.95
CA GLY A 238 -12.89 3.54 -8.22
C GLY A 238 -13.00 2.99 -9.63
N SER A 239 -13.79 3.63 -10.51
CA SER A 239 -13.81 3.32 -11.94
C SER A 239 -12.65 3.98 -12.68
N LEU A 240 -12.33 3.45 -13.87
CA LEU A 240 -11.34 4.04 -14.74
C LEU A 240 -11.88 5.34 -15.34
N LYS A 241 -11.02 6.34 -15.44
CA LYS A 241 -11.32 7.59 -16.12
C LYS A 241 -10.66 7.58 -17.49
N GLY A 242 -11.45 7.80 -18.52
CA GLY A 242 -10.99 7.92 -19.92
C GLY A 242 -10.55 9.33 -20.25
#